data_AF-A0A812NIS3-F1
#
_entry.id   AF-A0A812NIS3-F1
#
_cell.length_a   1.000
_cell.length_b   1.000
_cell.length_c   1.000
_cell.angle_alpha   90.00
_cell.angle_beta   90.00
_cell.angle_gamma   90.00
#
_symmetry.space_group_name_H-M   'P 1'
#
loop_
_entity.id
_entity.type
_entity.pdbx_description
1 polymer ?
#
loop_
_entity_poly.entity_id
_entity_poly.type
_entity_poly.pdbx_seq_one_letter_code
_entity_poly.pdbx_strand_id
1 'polypeptide(L)'
;MPGDAAPAVLRILRVSGEEVAALSEDQVEELWNELGSTVKALKQHLLRLPAFTGMSIYRLRLVHEGELMPDSQDCRCRLYEGPIELSVVVLDFVALEPSDQRRVLTAVHDGTVAAVDAFLQMPVDPNDIFEEFDPNLDNLSETHASLLWLAASRGNVDVARLLLEARADVNLVNAYGTTPLSAAITYHGDWDTVQLLIKANSDIGHADDDGCTPVWLSAERGRVKIAELLILLGADPQRADHRGQTPLLTACARCQWEFVKFLLLPQLSLQEPVDANQADDYGRTPLWFAAENGEFSIVNLLLFAGADKNKATDSGQTPLWIAASRGHLNTVQLLMMACADREKTDENDLCPAAVAEQNGHPDIGQLLRTWQREV
;
A
#
# COMPACT_ATOMS: atom_id res chain seq x y z
N MET A 1 40.35 18.36 39.38
CA MET A 1 39.10 17.87 39.99
C MET A 1 38.26 17.30 38.86
N PRO A 2 38.19 15.98 38.69
CA PRO A 2 37.11 15.42 37.88
C PRO A 2 35.81 15.73 38.64
N GLY A 3 34.83 16.34 37.97
CA GLY A 3 33.54 16.61 38.56
C GLY A 3 32.86 15.30 38.92
N ASP A 4 32.49 15.13 40.19
CA ASP A 4 31.68 13.99 40.62
C ASP A 4 30.37 14.01 39.82
N ALA A 5 30.17 12.96 39.00
CA ALA A 5 28.90 12.75 38.34
C ALA A 5 27.80 12.62 39.41
N ALA A 6 26.68 13.31 39.22
CA ALA A 6 25.54 13.21 40.14
C ALA A 6 25.13 11.73 40.33
N PRO A 7 24.79 11.31 41.56
CA PRO A 7 24.44 9.92 41.82
C PRO A 7 23.19 9.52 41.01
N ALA A 8 23.23 8.32 40.42
CA ALA A 8 22.07 7.78 39.70
C ALA A 8 20.91 7.52 40.67
N VAL A 9 19.74 8.07 40.34
CA VAL A 9 18.49 7.89 41.09
C VAL A 9 17.63 6.76 40.50
N LEU A 10 17.87 6.38 39.26
CA LEU A 10 17.22 5.23 38.61
C LEU A 10 18.28 4.33 37.99
N ARG A 11 18.33 3.07 38.44
CA ARG A 11 19.18 2.01 37.90
C ARG A 11 18.32 0.93 37.28
N ILE A 12 18.66 0.51 36.07
CA ILE A 12 17.99 -0.58 35.37
C ILE A 12 19.03 -1.66 35.12
N LEU A 13 18.78 -2.87 35.60
CA LEU A 13 19.67 -4.01 35.48
C LEU A 13 18.98 -5.18 34.78
N ARG A 14 19.75 -6.02 34.11
CA ARG A 14 19.28 -7.33 33.68
C ARG A 14 19.16 -8.26 34.87
N VAL A 15 18.42 -9.36 34.71
CA VAL A 15 18.31 -10.43 35.72
C VAL A 15 19.67 -11.03 36.11
N SER A 16 20.68 -10.91 35.23
CA SER A 16 22.07 -11.29 35.53
C SER A 16 22.79 -10.36 36.52
N GLY A 17 22.22 -9.20 36.85
CA GLY A 17 22.84 -8.12 37.61
C GLY A 17 23.68 -7.15 36.76
N GLU A 18 23.67 -7.28 35.44
CA GLU A 18 24.33 -6.34 34.53
C GLU A 18 23.56 -5.02 34.46
N GLU A 19 24.20 -3.89 34.78
CA GLU A 19 23.59 -2.56 34.67
C GLU A 19 23.48 -2.14 33.20
N VAL A 20 22.25 -1.91 32.73
CA VAL A 20 21.97 -1.49 31.35
C VAL A 20 21.70 0.01 31.22
N ALA A 21 21.27 0.66 32.29
CA ALA A 21 21.09 2.10 32.36
C ALA A 21 21.24 2.59 33.80
N ALA A 22 21.88 3.74 33.98
CA ALA A 22 21.93 4.49 35.21
C ALA A 22 21.68 5.97 34.90
N LEU A 23 20.58 6.51 35.44
CA LEU A 23 20.10 7.85 35.13
C LEU A 23 20.17 8.74 36.38
N SER A 24 20.72 9.94 36.23
CA SER A 24 20.67 11.00 37.25
C SER A 24 19.27 11.63 37.32
N GLU A 25 19.01 12.42 38.36
CA GLU A 25 17.73 13.11 38.55
C GLU A 25 17.36 14.00 37.36
N ASP A 26 18.33 14.78 36.86
CA ASP A 26 18.15 15.63 35.67
C ASP A 26 17.77 14.81 34.42
N GLN A 27 18.42 13.65 34.21
CA GLN A 27 18.14 12.79 33.05
C GLN A 27 16.76 12.14 33.13
N VAL A 28 16.30 11.79 34.34
CA VAL A 28 14.96 11.24 34.54
C VAL A 28 13.88 12.30 34.33
N GLU A 29 14.08 13.52 34.84
CA GLU A 29 13.16 14.63 34.58
C GLU A 29 13.10 14.99 33.09
N GLU A 30 14.22 14.95 32.37
CA GLU A 30 14.24 15.12 30.91
C GLU A 30 13.44 14.02 30.20
N LEU A 31 13.67 12.75 30.57
CA LEU A 31 12.91 11.60 30.04
C LEU A 31 11.41 11.78 30.24
N TRP A 32 10.99 12.21 31.43
CA TRP A 32 9.58 12.42 31.74
C TRP A 32 8.94 13.57 30.99
N ASN A 33 9.69 14.64 30.77
CA ASN A 33 9.21 15.75 29.96
C ASN A 33 9.08 15.34 28.48
N GLU A 34 9.92 14.42 27.99
CA GLU A 34 9.88 13.96 26.60
C GLU A 34 8.82 12.88 26.34
N LEU A 35 8.82 11.81 27.14
CA LEU A 35 8.04 10.58 26.90
C LEU A 35 6.92 10.34 27.91
N GLY A 36 6.89 11.10 29.01
CA GLY A 36 6.02 10.85 30.16
C GLY A 36 6.67 9.96 31.22
N SER A 37 5.97 9.77 32.34
CA SER A 37 6.51 9.08 33.53
C SER A 37 6.06 7.63 33.70
N THR A 38 5.40 7.05 32.70
CA THR A 38 4.88 5.68 32.78
C THR A 38 5.97 4.63 32.55
N VAL A 39 5.68 3.39 32.95
CA VAL A 39 6.51 2.22 32.59
C VAL A 39 6.66 2.08 31.07
N LYS A 40 5.60 2.34 30.30
CA LYS A 40 5.67 2.34 28.82
C LYS A 40 6.73 3.34 28.32
N ALA A 41 6.76 4.55 28.89
CA ALA A 41 7.75 5.58 28.53
C ALA A 41 9.18 5.15 28.87
N LEU A 42 9.40 4.54 30.04
CA LEU A 42 10.71 3.97 30.40
C LEU A 42 11.14 2.86 29.43
N LYS A 43 10.24 1.95 29.06
CA LYS A 43 10.53 0.92 28.06
C LYS A 43 10.87 1.52 26.70
N GLN A 44 10.15 2.56 26.27
CA GLN A 44 10.47 3.29 25.03
C GLN A 44 11.86 3.93 25.07
N HIS A 45 12.27 4.48 26.22
CA HIS A 45 13.62 4.97 26.40
C HIS A 45 14.66 3.84 26.31
N LEU A 46 14.42 2.70 26.97
CA LEU A 46 15.31 1.53 26.90
C LEU A 46 15.53 1.06 25.47
N LEU A 47 14.49 1.05 24.62
CA LEU A 47 14.60 0.67 23.21
C LEU A 47 15.50 1.59 22.37
N ARG A 48 15.84 2.79 22.85
CA ARG A 48 16.82 3.69 22.21
C ARG A 48 18.26 3.31 22.55
N LEU A 49 18.49 2.46 23.54
CA LEU A 49 19.82 2.02 23.94
C LEU A 49 20.36 0.94 23.00
N PRO A 50 21.68 0.88 22.76
CA PRO A 50 22.30 -0.15 21.93
C PRO A 50 21.94 -1.59 22.35
N ALA A 51 21.79 -1.83 23.66
CA ALA A 51 21.48 -3.14 24.22
C ALA A 51 20.09 -3.68 23.85
N PHE A 52 19.17 -2.82 23.41
CA PHE A 52 17.79 -3.17 23.06
C PHE A 52 17.40 -2.71 21.65
N THR A 53 18.38 -2.32 20.84
CA THR A 53 18.15 -1.86 19.47
C THR A 53 17.45 -2.95 18.66
N GLY A 54 16.37 -2.57 17.96
CA GLY A 54 15.56 -3.50 17.17
C GLY A 54 14.57 -4.35 17.97
N MET A 55 14.57 -4.28 19.30
CA MET A 55 13.58 -5.01 20.10
C MET A 55 12.20 -4.36 20.06
N SER A 56 11.21 -5.19 20.33
CA SER A 56 9.82 -4.79 20.55
C SER A 56 9.60 -4.39 21.99
N ILE A 57 8.78 -3.35 22.22
CA ILE A 57 8.39 -2.91 23.56
C ILE A 57 7.72 -4.05 24.35
N TYR A 58 6.98 -4.90 23.64
CA TYR A 58 6.26 -6.02 24.20
C TYR A 58 7.16 -7.17 24.67
N ARG A 59 8.45 -7.18 24.29
CA ARG A 59 9.43 -8.14 24.82
C ARG A 59 10.04 -7.71 26.15
N LEU A 60 9.87 -6.45 26.57
CA LEU A 60 10.46 -5.93 27.80
C LEU A 60 9.46 -6.00 28.96
N ARG A 61 9.88 -6.57 30.10
CA ARG A 61 9.15 -6.51 31.37
C ARG A 61 10.02 -5.78 32.39
N LEU A 62 9.46 -4.78 33.06
CA LEU A 62 10.13 -4.09 34.17
C LEU A 62 9.58 -4.63 35.48
N VAL A 63 10.49 -5.00 36.36
CA VAL A 63 10.20 -5.60 37.66
C VAL A 63 10.84 -4.74 38.73
N HIS A 64 10.09 -4.42 39.77
CA HIS A 64 10.58 -3.72 40.94
C HIS A 64 10.30 -4.56 42.17
N GLU A 65 11.33 -4.88 42.95
CA GLU A 65 11.22 -5.70 44.17
C GLU A 65 10.52 -7.06 43.95
N GLY A 66 10.69 -7.65 42.76
CA GLY A 66 10.07 -8.93 42.38
C GLY A 66 8.64 -8.82 41.83
N GLU A 67 8.05 -7.62 41.82
CA GLU A 67 6.72 -7.38 41.26
C GLU A 67 6.80 -6.81 39.84
N LEU A 68 6.02 -7.38 38.92
CA LEU A 68 5.89 -6.88 37.56
C LEU A 68 5.18 -5.51 37.56
N MET A 69 5.76 -4.53 36.88
CA MET A 69 5.16 -3.21 36.73
C MET A 69 4.31 -3.14 35.44
N PRO A 70 3.01 -2.79 35.53
CA PRO A 70 2.15 -2.57 34.36
C PRO A 70 2.58 -1.35 33.54
N ASP A 71 2.35 -1.39 32.22
CA ASP A 71 2.75 -0.31 31.30
C ASP A 71 2.15 1.07 31.63
N SER A 72 0.95 1.09 32.22
CA SER A 72 0.26 2.31 32.64
C SER A 72 0.72 2.86 33.99
N GLN A 73 1.55 2.12 34.74
CA GLN A 73 1.97 2.54 36.06
C GLN A 73 2.90 3.76 35.97
N ASP A 74 2.61 4.80 36.76
CA ASP A 74 3.49 5.96 36.92
C ASP A 74 4.69 5.59 37.80
N CYS A 75 5.89 5.86 37.29
CA CYS A 75 7.16 5.62 37.97
C CYS A 75 7.63 6.82 38.79
N ARG A 76 7.06 8.02 38.57
CA ARG A 76 7.49 9.27 39.21
C ARG A 76 7.32 9.25 40.72
N CYS A 77 6.23 8.66 41.20
CA CYS A 77 5.90 8.59 42.62
C CYS A 77 7.01 7.91 43.45
N ARG A 78 7.66 6.89 42.88
CA ARG A 78 8.64 6.07 43.59
C ARG A 78 10.01 6.74 43.72
N LEU A 79 10.36 7.70 42.85
CA LEU A 79 11.67 8.37 42.91
C LEU A 79 11.75 9.38 44.05
N TYR A 80 10.61 9.86 44.56
CA TYR A 80 10.56 10.66 45.77
C TYR A 80 10.87 9.85 47.05
N GLU A 81 10.87 8.52 46.97
CA GLU A 81 11.15 7.62 48.10
C GLU A 81 12.62 7.22 48.19
N GLY A 82 13.42 7.47 47.14
CA GLY A 82 14.85 7.20 47.09
C GLY A 82 15.30 6.64 45.74
N PRO A 83 16.59 6.24 45.61
CA PRO A 83 17.10 5.59 44.41
C PRO A 83 16.34 4.29 44.12
N ILE A 84 15.84 4.14 42.89
CA ILE A 84 15.10 2.95 42.47
C ILE A 84 16.03 2.03 41.67
N GLU A 85 15.95 0.74 42.00
CA GLU A 85 16.49 -0.33 41.17
C GLU A 85 15.35 -1.09 40.47
N LEU A 86 15.44 -1.20 39.14
CA LEU A 86 14.53 -1.97 38.31
C LEU A 86 15.28 -3.12 37.63
N SER A 87 14.64 -4.29 37.57
CA SER A 87 15.09 -5.40 36.75
C SER A 87 14.34 -5.40 35.41
N VAL A 88 15.07 -5.45 34.30
CA VAL A 88 14.51 -5.69 32.96
C VAL A 88 14.64 -7.16 32.58
N VAL A 89 13.51 -7.77 32.26
CA VAL A 89 13.42 -9.12 31.71
C VAL A 89 13.08 -9.02 30.23
N VAL A 90 13.88 -9.68 29.39
CA VAL A 90 13.63 -9.81 27.96
C VAL A 90 12.98 -11.16 27.72
N LEU A 91 11.78 -11.18 27.14
CA LEU A 91 11.05 -12.40 26.83
C LEU A 91 11.44 -12.91 25.45
N ASP A 92 11.55 -14.23 25.28
CA ASP A 92 11.64 -14.86 23.96
C ASP A 92 10.25 -15.16 23.40
N PHE A 93 10.12 -15.15 22.08
CA PHE A 93 8.84 -15.46 21.43
C PHE A 93 8.46 -16.93 21.63
N VAL A 94 7.15 -17.17 21.74
CA VAL A 94 6.53 -18.47 21.94
C VAL A 94 5.44 -18.63 20.90
N ALA A 95 5.41 -19.79 20.26
CA ALA A 95 4.36 -20.13 19.30
C ALA A 95 2.98 -20.11 19.99
N LEU A 96 2.00 -19.50 19.34
CA LEU A 96 0.63 -19.49 19.81
C LEU A 96 -0.05 -20.84 19.58
N GLU A 97 -0.85 -21.28 20.57
CA GLU A 97 -1.77 -22.40 20.40
C GLU A 97 -2.87 -22.06 19.38
N PRO A 98 -3.42 -23.03 18.63
CA PRO A 98 -4.39 -22.76 17.56
C PRO A 98 -5.64 -21.97 18.00
N SER A 99 -6.08 -22.13 19.25
CA SER A 99 -7.20 -21.36 19.80
C SER A 99 -6.87 -19.88 19.96
N ASP A 100 -5.64 -19.56 20.37
CA ASP A 100 -5.20 -18.17 20.55
C ASP A 100 -4.84 -17.52 19.21
N GLN A 101 -4.29 -18.29 18.26
CA GLN A 101 -4.14 -17.85 16.86
C GLN A 101 -5.48 -17.36 16.28
N ARG A 102 -6.54 -18.15 16.43
CA ARG A 102 -7.88 -17.74 15.96
C ARG A 102 -8.38 -16.47 16.63
N ARG A 103 -8.19 -16.35 17.95
CA ARG A 103 -8.65 -15.18 18.71
C ARG A 103 -7.89 -13.91 18.33
N VAL A 104 -6.57 -13.98 18.12
CA VAL A 104 -5.80 -12.82 17.68
C VAL A 104 -6.19 -12.42 16.25
N LEU A 105 -6.37 -13.38 15.34
CA LEU A 105 -6.84 -13.10 13.97
C LEU A 105 -8.22 -12.44 13.97
N THR A 106 -9.17 -12.96 14.75
CA THR A 106 -10.51 -12.33 14.89
C THR A 106 -10.39 -10.92 15.48
N ALA A 107 -9.58 -10.73 16.52
CA ALA A 107 -9.39 -9.41 17.13
C ALA A 107 -8.79 -8.39 16.15
N VAL A 108 -7.80 -8.80 15.34
CA VAL A 108 -7.21 -7.96 14.30
C VAL A 108 -8.21 -7.67 13.18
N HIS A 109 -8.94 -8.69 12.72
CA HIS A 109 -9.98 -8.56 11.69
C HIS A 109 -11.08 -7.57 12.11
N ASP A 110 -11.53 -7.66 13.36
CA ASP A 110 -12.58 -6.83 13.94
C ASP A 110 -12.07 -5.46 14.42
N GLY A 111 -10.75 -5.22 14.38
CA GLY A 111 -10.16 -3.96 14.80
C GLY A 111 -10.16 -3.72 16.32
N THR A 112 -10.24 -4.78 17.13
CA THR A 112 -10.33 -4.67 18.60
C THR A 112 -8.97 -4.37 19.22
N VAL A 113 -8.58 -3.09 19.24
CA VAL A 113 -7.29 -2.57 19.72
C VAL A 113 -6.89 -3.15 21.09
N ALA A 114 -7.80 -3.15 22.08
CA ALA A 114 -7.49 -3.64 23.42
C ALA A 114 -7.22 -5.15 23.48
N ALA A 115 -7.92 -5.94 22.64
CA ALA A 115 -7.68 -7.38 22.56
C ALA A 115 -6.34 -7.67 21.88
N VAL A 116 -6.02 -6.94 20.80
CA VAL A 116 -4.71 -7.06 20.12
C VAL A 116 -3.57 -6.66 21.06
N ASP A 117 -3.70 -5.56 21.80
CA ASP A 117 -2.69 -5.16 22.80
C ASP A 117 -2.48 -6.25 23.86
N ALA A 118 -3.58 -6.83 24.39
CA ALA A 118 -3.48 -7.93 25.35
C ALA A 118 -2.76 -9.17 24.77
N PHE A 119 -2.95 -9.48 23.48
CA PHE A 119 -2.20 -10.55 22.81
C PHE A 119 -0.73 -10.20 22.63
N LEU A 120 -0.41 -8.95 22.27
CA LEU A 120 0.98 -8.51 22.15
C LEU A 120 1.69 -8.47 23.52
N GLN A 121 0.96 -8.33 24.64
CA GLN A 121 1.53 -8.51 25.97
C GLN A 121 1.87 -9.98 26.29
N MET A 122 1.46 -10.94 25.46
CA MET A 122 2.05 -12.28 25.45
C MET A 122 3.30 -12.28 24.56
N PRO A 123 4.26 -13.19 24.78
CA PRO A 123 5.48 -13.24 23.96
C PRO A 123 5.21 -13.81 22.55
N VAL A 124 4.36 -13.16 21.77
CA VAL A 124 3.98 -13.56 20.40
C VAL A 124 4.89 -12.84 19.41
N ASP A 125 5.34 -13.53 18.36
CA ASP A 125 6.01 -12.87 17.25
C ASP A 125 4.96 -12.17 16.38
N PRO A 126 4.98 -10.82 16.27
CA PRO A 126 4.03 -10.11 15.42
C PRO A 126 4.18 -10.41 13.92
N ASN A 127 5.26 -11.12 13.54
CA ASN A 127 5.56 -11.55 12.18
C ASN A 127 5.16 -12.99 11.89
N ASP A 128 4.53 -13.68 12.85
CA ASP A 128 3.97 -15.00 12.59
C ASP A 128 3.04 -14.93 11.36
N ILE A 129 3.20 -15.90 10.48
CA ILE A 129 2.38 -16.06 9.28
C ILE A 129 1.30 -17.07 9.63
N PHE A 130 0.05 -16.66 9.49
CA PHE A 130 -1.07 -17.49 9.90
C PHE A 130 -1.69 -18.19 8.69
N GLU A 131 -1.79 -19.51 8.80
CA GLU A 131 -2.61 -20.34 7.95
C GLU A 131 -4.07 -20.18 8.40
N GLU A 132 -4.79 -19.24 7.76
CA GLU A 132 -6.27 -19.14 7.69
C GLU A 132 -7.07 -18.42 8.81
N PHE A 133 -7.97 -17.51 8.37
CA PHE A 133 -9.34 -17.29 8.89
C PHE A 133 -10.16 -16.41 7.91
N ASP A 134 -11.29 -16.89 7.39
CA ASP A 134 -12.36 -16.03 6.83
C ASP A 134 -13.74 -16.47 7.37
N PRO A 135 -14.44 -15.63 8.16
CA PRO A 135 -15.78 -15.92 8.65
C PRO A 135 -16.91 -15.48 7.70
N ASN A 136 -16.65 -14.90 6.52
CA ASN A 136 -17.68 -14.24 5.70
C ASN A 136 -17.56 -14.29 4.16
N LEU A 137 -16.56 -14.88 3.50
CA LEU A 137 -16.51 -14.91 2.02
C LEU A 137 -16.14 -16.27 1.40
N ASP A 138 -17.01 -16.71 0.48
CA ASP A 138 -16.70 -17.67 -0.59
C ASP A 138 -15.51 -17.12 -1.41
N ASN A 139 -14.39 -17.85 -1.42
CA ASN A 139 -13.30 -17.77 -2.41
C ASN A 139 -12.07 -16.86 -2.13
N LEU A 140 -11.62 -16.73 -0.88
CA LEU A 140 -10.22 -16.40 -0.59
C LEU A 140 -9.45 -17.68 -0.25
N SER A 141 -8.72 -18.22 -1.24
CA SER A 141 -7.77 -19.32 -1.04
C SER A 141 -6.65 -18.90 -0.08
N GLU A 142 -6.31 -19.78 0.87
CA GLU A 142 -5.13 -19.80 1.76
C GLU A 142 -4.23 -18.54 1.70
N THR A 143 -4.70 -17.40 2.22
CA THR A 143 -3.85 -16.21 2.40
C THR A 143 -2.95 -16.45 3.61
N HIS A 144 -1.75 -16.99 3.39
CA HIS A 144 -0.70 -17.03 4.40
C HIS A 144 -0.26 -15.59 4.69
N ALA A 145 -0.88 -14.93 5.66
CA ALA A 145 -0.73 -13.50 5.89
C ALA A 145 -0.29 -13.18 7.32
N SER A 146 0.45 -12.08 7.48
CA SER A 146 0.83 -11.54 8.78
C SER A 146 -0.32 -10.77 9.43
N LEU A 147 -0.25 -10.55 10.75
CA LEU A 147 -1.23 -9.72 11.46
C LEU A 147 -1.27 -8.29 10.90
N LEU A 148 -0.11 -7.74 10.49
CA LEU A 148 -0.05 -6.39 9.93
C LEU A 148 -0.70 -6.32 8.56
N TRP A 149 -0.51 -7.34 7.72
CA TRP A 149 -1.21 -7.46 6.45
C TRP A 149 -2.72 -7.48 6.68
N LEU A 150 -3.20 -8.28 7.64
CA LEU A 150 -4.63 -8.37 7.96
C LEU A 150 -5.18 -7.04 8.50
N ALA A 151 -4.46 -6.37 9.39
CA ALA A 151 -4.88 -5.06 9.89
C ALA A 151 -4.99 -4.03 8.75
N ALA A 152 -4.01 -4.03 7.84
CA ALA A 152 -3.96 -3.14 6.69
C ALA A 152 -5.07 -3.44 5.67
N SER A 153 -5.33 -4.72 5.37
CA SER A 153 -6.40 -5.15 4.47
C SER A 153 -7.80 -4.87 5.01
N ARG A 154 -7.92 -4.53 6.30
CA ARG A 154 -9.15 -4.09 6.98
C ARG A 154 -9.22 -2.59 7.23
N GLY A 155 -8.17 -1.83 6.90
CA GLY A 155 -8.07 -0.40 7.18
C GLY A 155 -8.04 -0.07 8.68
N ASN A 156 -7.63 -1.01 9.53
CA ASN A 156 -7.61 -0.83 10.98
C ASN A 156 -6.32 -0.11 11.42
N VAL A 157 -6.26 1.21 11.21
CA VAL A 157 -5.06 2.03 11.44
C VAL A 157 -4.48 1.91 12.86
N ASP A 158 -5.34 1.83 13.88
CA ASP A 158 -4.88 1.73 15.28
C ASP A 158 -4.27 0.36 15.59
N VAL A 159 -4.85 -0.71 15.02
CA VAL A 159 -4.27 -2.06 15.13
C VAL A 159 -2.96 -2.14 14.36
N ALA A 160 -2.90 -1.59 13.14
CA ALA A 160 -1.66 -1.52 12.36
C ALA A 160 -0.57 -0.75 13.13
N ARG A 161 -0.93 0.35 13.82
CA ARG A 161 0.00 1.11 14.66
C ARG A 161 0.55 0.27 15.81
N LEU A 162 -0.32 -0.44 16.54
CA LEU A 162 0.12 -1.33 17.63
C LEU A 162 1.06 -2.43 17.13
N LEU A 163 0.76 -3.04 15.97
CA LEU A 163 1.60 -4.08 15.39
C LEU A 163 2.98 -3.52 14.96
N LEU A 164 3.02 -2.30 14.41
CA LEU A 164 4.28 -1.61 14.10
C LEU A 164 5.08 -1.24 15.35
N GLU A 165 4.42 -0.78 16.43
CA GLU A 165 5.04 -0.61 17.75
C GLU A 165 5.61 -1.94 18.27
N ALA A 166 4.97 -3.06 17.92
CA ALA A 166 5.43 -4.40 18.24
C ALA A 166 6.59 -4.89 17.37
N ARG A 167 7.06 -4.11 16.38
CA ARG A 167 8.07 -4.51 15.39
C ARG A 167 7.58 -5.56 14.38
N ALA A 168 6.30 -5.50 14.01
CA ALA A 168 5.84 -6.15 12.78
C ALA A 168 6.63 -5.61 11.57
N ASP A 169 7.06 -6.49 10.69
CA ASP A 169 7.73 -6.18 9.44
C ASP A 169 6.70 -5.63 8.46
N VAL A 170 6.87 -4.35 8.15
CA VAL A 170 5.99 -3.57 7.27
C VAL A 170 5.99 -4.08 5.82
N ASN A 171 6.99 -4.88 5.44
CA ASN A 171 7.17 -5.41 4.08
C ASN A 171 6.95 -6.92 3.99
N LEU A 172 6.51 -7.58 5.08
CA LEU A 172 6.24 -9.01 5.06
C LEU A 172 5.10 -9.35 4.11
N VAL A 173 5.42 -10.09 3.05
CA VAL A 173 4.46 -10.45 2.00
C VAL A 173 3.65 -11.68 2.38
N ASN A 174 2.43 -11.76 1.84
CA ASN A 174 1.63 -12.99 1.92
C ASN A 174 2.00 -13.99 0.80
N ALA A 175 1.25 -15.10 0.70
CA ALA A 175 1.43 -16.13 -0.34
C ALA A 175 1.32 -15.66 -1.80
N TYR A 176 0.84 -14.43 -2.05
CA TYR A 176 0.70 -13.84 -3.38
C TYR A 176 1.73 -12.72 -3.63
N GLY A 177 2.75 -12.61 -2.77
CA GLY A 177 3.74 -11.55 -2.85
C GLY A 177 3.19 -10.17 -2.44
N THR A 178 2.00 -10.06 -1.86
CA THR A 178 1.40 -8.75 -1.53
C THR A 178 1.85 -8.24 -0.16
N THR A 179 2.28 -6.98 -0.11
CA THR A 179 2.67 -6.29 1.14
C THR A 179 1.45 -5.73 1.90
N PRO A 180 1.58 -5.41 3.20
CA PRO A 180 0.55 -4.68 3.95
C PRO A 180 0.15 -3.35 3.27
N LEU A 181 1.12 -2.63 2.68
CA LEU A 181 0.83 -1.41 1.91
C LEU A 181 -0.09 -1.71 0.72
N SER A 182 0.23 -2.74 -0.06
CA SER A 182 -0.58 -3.18 -1.20
C SER A 182 -1.99 -3.58 -0.77
N ALA A 183 -2.13 -4.32 0.34
CA ALA A 183 -3.42 -4.71 0.88
C ALA A 183 -4.27 -3.50 1.33
N ALA A 184 -3.65 -2.52 2.00
CA ALA A 184 -4.33 -1.28 2.37
C ALA A 184 -4.88 -0.52 1.16
N ILE A 185 -4.13 -0.47 0.05
CA ILE A 185 -4.53 0.20 -1.19
C ILE A 185 -5.68 -0.56 -1.88
N THR A 186 -5.56 -1.89 -2.00
CA THR A 186 -6.47 -2.73 -2.78
C THR A 186 -7.85 -2.84 -2.14
N TYR A 187 -7.92 -3.12 -0.83
CA TYR A 187 -9.18 -3.50 -0.18
C TYR A 187 -9.94 -2.31 0.42
N HIS A 188 -9.25 -1.34 1.03
CA HIS A 188 -9.89 -0.20 1.69
C HIS A 188 -9.58 1.13 1.02
N GLY A 189 -8.32 1.36 0.66
CA GLY A 189 -7.79 2.63 0.17
C GLY A 189 -7.84 3.75 1.23
N ASP A 190 -7.72 3.38 2.51
CA ASP A 190 -7.73 4.31 3.62
C ASP A 190 -6.43 5.13 3.68
N TRP A 191 -6.56 6.45 3.75
CA TRP A 191 -5.43 7.37 3.69
C TRP A 191 -4.52 7.25 4.92
N ASP A 192 -5.11 7.13 6.11
CA ASP A 192 -4.36 7.12 7.36
C ASP A 192 -3.54 5.85 7.52
N THR A 193 -4.11 4.70 7.14
CA THR A 193 -3.41 3.41 7.09
C THR A 193 -2.25 3.45 6.10
N VAL A 194 -2.46 3.94 4.88
CA VAL A 194 -1.40 4.07 3.87
C VAL A 194 -0.27 5.00 4.35
N GLN A 195 -0.61 6.16 4.91
CA GLN A 195 0.39 7.08 5.46
C GLN A 195 1.18 6.47 6.62
N LEU A 196 0.52 5.72 7.50
CA LEU A 196 1.17 5.04 8.61
C LEU A 196 2.21 4.04 8.11
N LEU A 197 1.84 3.19 7.14
CA LEU A 197 2.71 2.17 6.57
C LEU A 197 3.91 2.81 5.84
N ILE A 198 3.69 3.85 5.03
CA ILE A 198 4.77 4.60 4.37
C ILE A 198 5.72 5.23 5.40
N LYS A 199 5.21 5.85 6.47
CA LYS A 199 6.04 6.40 7.56
C LYS A 199 6.84 5.32 8.29
N ALA A 200 6.33 4.09 8.30
CA ALA A 200 7.02 2.92 8.83
C ALA A 200 8.00 2.29 7.82
N ASN A 201 8.30 2.99 6.71
CA ASN A 201 9.29 2.61 5.70
C ASN A 201 8.87 1.39 4.85
N SER A 202 7.58 1.31 4.50
CA SER A 202 7.10 0.41 3.45
C SER A 202 7.83 0.61 2.13
N ASP A 203 8.08 -0.50 1.42
CA ASP A 203 8.52 -0.49 0.03
C ASP A 203 7.35 -0.06 -0.87
N ILE A 204 7.44 1.16 -1.39
CA ILE A 204 6.45 1.77 -2.29
C ILE A 204 6.54 1.24 -3.73
N GLY A 205 7.59 0.49 -4.07
CA GLY A 205 7.86 -0.05 -5.41
C GLY A 205 7.78 -1.58 -5.49
N HIS A 206 7.52 -2.26 -4.37
CA HIS A 206 7.37 -3.72 -4.35
C HIS A 206 6.23 -4.16 -5.27
N ALA A 207 6.49 -5.14 -6.11
CA ALA A 207 5.48 -5.73 -7.00
C ALA A 207 5.06 -7.09 -6.44
N ASP A 208 3.75 -7.38 -6.48
CA ASP A 208 3.24 -8.71 -6.14
C ASP A 208 3.60 -9.78 -7.20
N ASP A 209 3.13 -11.02 -7.00
CA ASP A 209 3.45 -12.14 -7.89
C ASP A 209 2.89 -11.98 -9.32
N ASP A 210 1.93 -11.08 -9.53
CA ASP A 210 1.40 -10.69 -10.85
C ASP A 210 2.14 -9.47 -11.43
N GLY A 211 3.12 -8.91 -10.72
CA GLY A 211 3.87 -7.73 -11.11
C GLY A 211 3.17 -6.41 -10.77
N CYS A 212 2.08 -6.43 -10.01
CA CYS A 212 1.31 -5.23 -9.69
C CYS A 212 1.98 -4.43 -8.58
N THR A 213 2.35 -3.18 -8.87
CA THR A 213 2.94 -2.24 -7.90
C THR A 213 1.86 -1.45 -7.13
N PRO A 214 2.18 -0.79 -6.01
CA PRO A 214 1.27 0.12 -5.32
C PRO A 214 0.63 1.20 -6.20
N VAL A 215 1.38 1.75 -7.17
CA VAL A 215 0.83 2.73 -8.13
C VAL A 215 -0.13 2.07 -9.11
N TRP A 216 0.20 0.86 -9.58
CA TRP A 216 -0.69 0.05 -10.42
C TRP A 216 -2.00 -0.28 -9.69
N LEU A 217 -1.93 -0.75 -8.45
CA LEU A 217 -3.11 -1.07 -7.62
C LEU A 217 -3.96 0.19 -7.36
N SER A 218 -3.31 1.34 -7.19
CA SER A 218 -4.01 2.62 -7.07
C SER A 218 -4.78 2.97 -8.35
N ALA A 219 -4.23 2.66 -9.53
CA ALA A 219 -4.90 2.82 -10.82
C ALA A 219 -6.01 1.79 -11.02
N GLU A 220 -5.86 0.56 -10.54
CA GLU A 220 -6.95 -0.43 -10.58
C GLU A 220 -8.16 0.05 -9.74
N ARG A 221 -7.89 0.71 -8.60
CA ARG A 221 -8.90 1.10 -7.62
C ARG A 221 -9.33 2.58 -7.70
N GLY A 222 -8.77 3.39 -8.60
CA GLY A 222 -9.12 4.81 -8.74
C GLY A 222 -8.64 5.69 -7.59
N ARG A 223 -7.58 5.29 -6.90
CA ARG A 223 -7.05 5.95 -5.71
C ARG A 223 -6.04 7.05 -6.08
N VAL A 224 -6.52 8.09 -6.76
CA VAL A 224 -5.68 9.18 -7.29
C VAL A 224 -4.77 9.80 -6.22
N LYS A 225 -5.31 10.13 -5.04
CA LYS A 225 -4.53 10.74 -3.94
C LYS A 225 -3.40 9.83 -3.44
N ILE A 226 -3.64 8.52 -3.40
CA ILE A 226 -2.61 7.56 -2.95
C ILE A 226 -1.53 7.43 -4.03
N ALA A 227 -1.91 7.30 -5.30
CA ALA A 227 -0.96 7.30 -6.40
C ALA A 227 -0.10 8.56 -6.42
N GLU A 228 -0.71 9.74 -6.21
CA GLU A 228 -0.01 11.01 -6.08
C GLU A 228 1.06 10.99 -4.98
N LEU A 229 0.71 10.50 -3.79
CA LEU A 229 1.67 10.36 -2.69
C LEU A 229 2.83 9.42 -3.05
N LEU A 230 2.53 8.24 -3.62
CA LEU A 230 3.54 7.25 -3.98
C LEU A 230 4.52 7.79 -5.04
N ILE A 231 4.00 8.44 -6.06
CA ILE A 231 4.81 9.00 -7.16
C ILE A 231 5.65 10.17 -6.65
N LEU A 232 5.12 11.02 -5.76
CA LEU A 232 5.88 12.10 -5.12
C LEU A 232 7.06 11.55 -4.29
N LEU A 233 6.91 10.36 -3.72
CA LEU A 233 7.95 9.66 -2.98
C LEU A 233 8.92 8.86 -3.87
N GLY A 234 8.73 8.88 -5.20
CA GLY A 234 9.63 8.26 -6.17
C GLY A 234 9.19 6.91 -6.73
N ALA A 235 7.95 6.47 -6.50
CA ALA A 235 7.42 5.29 -7.19
C ALA A 235 7.27 5.55 -8.69
N ASP A 236 7.63 4.55 -9.52
CA ASP A 236 7.56 4.63 -10.97
C ASP A 236 6.11 4.45 -11.48
N PRO A 237 5.49 5.48 -12.12
CA PRO A 237 4.13 5.37 -12.65
C PRO A 237 4.02 4.58 -13.96
N GLN A 238 5.12 4.11 -14.54
CA GLN A 238 5.16 3.41 -15.83
C GLN A 238 5.44 1.91 -15.70
N ARG A 239 5.73 1.42 -14.49
CA ARG A 239 6.03 0.00 -14.26
C ARG A 239 4.80 -0.87 -14.54
N ALA A 240 4.94 -1.80 -15.48
CA ALA A 240 3.89 -2.70 -15.91
C ALA A 240 3.82 -3.99 -15.07
N ASP A 241 2.62 -4.58 -15.01
CA ASP A 241 2.39 -5.95 -14.51
C ASP A 241 2.98 -7.02 -15.47
N HIS A 242 2.87 -8.29 -15.11
CA HIS A 242 3.34 -9.42 -15.92
C HIS A 242 2.60 -9.63 -17.25
N ARG A 243 1.55 -8.84 -17.53
CA ARG A 243 0.83 -8.81 -18.81
C ARG A 243 1.13 -7.54 -19.61
N GLY A 244 2.10 -6.75 -19.18
CA GLY A 244 2.44 -5.47 -19.80
C GLY A 244 1.47 -4.34 -19.48
N GLN A 245 0.52 -4.50 -18.56
CA GLN A 245 -0.39 -3.41 -18.17
C GLN A 245 0.31 -2.41 -17.25
N THR A 246 0.46 -1.18 -17.73
CA THR A 246 0.87 -0.03 -16.92
C THR A 246 -0.29 0.55 -16.12
N PRO A 247 -0.03 1.35 -15.08
CA PRO A 247 -1.07 2.11 -14.38
C PRO A 247 -1.97 2.92 -15.31
N LEU A 248 -1.41 3.53 -16.37
CA LEU A 248 -2.20 4.27 -17.37
C LEU A 248 -3.12 3.35 -18.17
N LEU A 249 -2.63 2.20 -18.64
CA LEU A 249 -3.43 1.19 -19.36
C LEU A 249 -4.60 0.72 -18.50
N THR A 250 -4.33 0.36 -17.25
CA THR A 250 -5.35 -0.09 -16.28
C THR A 250 -6.37 1.01 -16.00
N ALA A 251 -5.95 2.27 -15.81
CA ALA A 251 -6.86 3.40 -15.60
C ALA A 251 -7.79 3.62 -16.82
N CYS A 252 -7.28 3.52 -18.04
CA CYS A 252 -8.07 3.61 -19.27
C CYS A 252 -9.04 2.43 -19.43
N ALA A 253 -8.59 1.20 -19.16
CA ALA A 253 -9.43 0.00 -19.21
C ALA A 253 -10.59 0.05 -18.19
N ARG A 254 -10.38 0.75 -17.07
CA ARG A 254 -11.40 0.94 -16.01
C ARG A 254 -12.15 2.27 -16.10
N CYS A 255 -12.00 3.02 -17.19
CA CYS A 255 -12.67 4.30 -17.42
C CYS A 255 -12.42 5.38 -16.34
N GLN A 256 -11.24 5.38 -15.71
CA GLN A 256 -10.95 6.26 -14.58
C GLN A 256 -10.43 7.63 -15.02
N TRP A 257 -11.35 8.49 -15.44
CA TRP A 257 -11.05 9.84 -15.94
C TRP A 257 -10.08 10.63 -15.05
N GLU A 258 -10.33 10.73 -13.74
CA GLU A 258 -9.47 11.53 -12.85
C GLU A 258 -8.07 10.94 -12.70
N PHE A 259 -7.91 9.62 -12.77
CA PHE A 259 -6.60 8.96 -12.70
C PHE A 259 -5.80 9.15 -14.00
N VAL A 260 -6.46 8.99 -15.15
CA VAL A 260 -5.85 9.27 -16.46
C VAL A 260 -5.42 10.73 -16.55
N LYS A 261 -6.30 11.65 -16.12
CA LYS A 261 -6.00 13.08 -16.08
C LYS A 261 -4.82 13.39 -15.18
N PHE A 262 -4.76 12.76 -14.01
CA PHE A 262 -3.65 12.90 -13.08
C PHE A 262 -2.31 12.46 -13.68
N LEU A 263 -2.28 11.31 -14.40
CA LEU A 263 -1.03 10.81 -15.01
C LEU A 263 -0.59 11.62 -16.24
N LEU A 264 -1.52 12.11 -17.06
CA LEU A 264 -1.20 12.72 -18.37
C LEU A 264 -1.07 14.24 -18.34
N LEU A 265 -1.66 14.93 -17.37
CA LEU A 265 -1.53 16.38 -17.28
C LEU A 265 -0.37 16.77 -16.35
N PRO A 266 0.44 17.79 -16.71
CA PRO A 266 1.66 18.18 -16.01
C PRO A 266 1.43 18.91 -14.68
N GLN A 267 0.59 18.35 -13.80
CA GLN A 267 0.29 18.91 -12.48
C GLN A 267 1.33 18.50 -11.43
N LEU A 268 2.00 17.37 -11.63
CA LEU A 268 3.16 16.94 -10.86
C LEU A 268 4.45 17.23 -11.62
N SER A 269 5.50 17.59 -10.87
CA SER A 269 6.89 17.55 -11.32
C SER A 269 7.35 16.09 -11.50
N LEU A 270 6.67 15.31 -12.34
CA LEU A 270 7.16 14.02 -12.76
C LEU A 270 8.53 14.24 -13.41
N GLN A 271 9.51 13.40 -13.05
CA GLN A 271 10.85 13.50 -13.63
C GLN A 271 10.79 13.30 -15.15
N GLU A 272 9.87 12.44 -15.60
CA GLU A 272 9.61 12.13 -17.00
C GLU A 272 8.10 12.08 -17.27
N PRO A 273 7.64 12.52 -18.46
CA PRO A 273 6.25 12.38 -18.84
C PRO A 273 5.87 10.90 -19.00
N VAL A 274 4.65 10.54 -18.57
CA VAL A 274 4.11 9.19 -18.77
C VAL A 274 3.88 8.94 -20.26
N ASP A 275 4.42 7.85 -20.79
CA ASP A 275 4.22 7.47 -22.20
C ASP A 275 2.77 7.02 -22.46
N ALA A 276 2.04 7.81 -23.23
CA ALA A 276 0.68 7.51 -23.64
C ALA A 276 0.58 6.38 -24.70
N ASN A 277 1.70 5.83 -25.16
CA ASN A 277 1.78 4.83 -26.22
C ASN A 277 2.29 3.46 -25.77
N GLN A 278 2.68 3.30 -24.51
CA GLN A 278 3.11 2.00 -24.01
C GLN A 278 1.95 1.00 -24.14
N ALA A 279 2.22 -0.11 -24.84
CA ALA A 279 1.24 -1.14 -25.09
C ALA A 279 1.46 -2.33 -24.15
N ASP A 280 0.37 -3.05 -23.87
CA ASP A 280 0.45 -4.33 -23.18
C ASP A 280 0.95 -5.46 -24.08
N ASP A 281 1.02 -6.68 -23.56
CA ASP A 281 1.56 -7.85 -24.26
C ASP A 281 0.75 -8.28 -25.51
N TYR A 282 -0.43 -7.68 -25.73
CA TYR A 282 -1.26 -7.90 -26.92
C TYR A 282 -1.22 -6.71 -27.90
N GLY A 283 -0.32 -5.75 -27.66
CA GLY A 283 -0.21 -4.53 -28.44
C GLY A 283 -1.33 -3.51 -28.18
N ARG A 284 -2.13 -3.66 -27.10
CA ARG A 284 -3.21 -2.72 -26.78
C ARG A 284 -2.65 -1.50 -26.07
N THR A 285 -2.92 -0.32 -26.62
CA THR A 285 -2.51 0.98 -26.05
C THR A 285 -3.60 1.56 -25.14
N PRO A 286 -3.29 2.61 -24.34
CA PRO A 286 -4.30 3.31 -23.56
C PRO A 286 -5.45 3.85 -24.43
N LEU A 287 -5.11 4.32 -25.64
CA LEU A 287 -6.10 4.80 -26.61
C LEU A 287 -6.98 3.68 -27.14
N TRP A 288 -6.45 2.47 -27.31
CA TRP A 288 -7.24 1.30 -27.68
C TRP A 288 -8.26 0.96 -26.60
N PHE A 289 -7.86 0.90 -25.32
CA PHE A 289 -8.79 0.63 -24.21
C PHE A 289 -9.85 1.72 -24.04
N ALA A 290 -9.47 3.00 -24.14
CA ALA A 290 -10.41 4.12 -24.08
C ALA A 290 -11.41 4.08 -25.25
N ALA A 291 -10.95 3.68 -26.44
CA ALA A 291 -11.78 3.53 -27.62
C ALA A 291 -12.72 2.32 -27.52
N GLU A 292 -12.27 1.19 -26.96
CA GLU A 292 -13.10 0.01 -26.69
C GLU A 292 -14.28 0.33 -25.76
N ASN A 293 -14.04 1.14 -24.73
CA ASN A 293 -15.05 1.55 -23.77
C ASN A 293 -15.91 2.75 -24.22
N GLY A 294 -15.55 3.41 -25.33
CA GLY A 294 -16.28 4.58 -25.82
C GLY A 294 -16.08 5.85 -24.96
N GLU A 295 -15.01 5.91 -24.18
CA GLU A 295 -14.73 7.00 -23.23
C GLU A 295 -14.21 8.25 -23.93
N PHE A 296 -15.13 9.01 -24.54
CA PHE A 296 -14.82 10.21 -25.35
C PHE A 296 -13.81 11.16 -24.69
N SER A 297 -13.99 11.46 -23.40
CA SER A 297 -13.10 12.38 -22.68
C SER A 297 -11.67 11.84 -22.54
N ILE A 298 -11.53 10.54 -22.23
CA ILE A 298 -10.24 9.87 -22.11
C ILE A 298 -9.57 9.78 -23.49
N VAL A 299 -10.31 9.42 -24.53
CA VAL A 299 -9.83 9.39 -25.93
C VAL A 299 -9.30 10.78 -26.34
N ASN A 300 -10.07 11.83 -26.07
CA ASN A 300 -9.67 13.20 -26.40
C ASN A 300 -8.39 13.63 -25.66
N LEU A 301 -8.28 13.31 -24.37
CA LEU A 301 -7.11 13.61 -23.58
C LEU A 301 -5.86 12.83 -24.06
N LEU A 302 -6.01 11.56 -24.38
CA LEU A 302 -4.92 10.73 -24.90
C LEU A 302 -4.40 11.25 -26.25
N LEU A 303 -5.31 11.64 -27.16
CA LEU A 303 -4.94 12.26 -28.43
C LEU A 303 -4.21 13.59 -28.21
N PHE A 304 -4.65 14.41 -27.24
CA PHE A 304 -3.96 15.62 -26.84
C PHE A 304 -2.56 15.34 -26.25
N ALA A 305 -2.41 14.25 -25.51
CA ALA A 305 -1.15 13.78 -24.94
C ALA A 305 -0.24 13.07 -25.96
N GLY A 306 -0.61 13.03 -27.26
CA GLY A 306 0.24 12.48 -28.32
C GLY A 306 0.12 10.96 -28.51
N ALA A 307 -0.99 10.35 -28.10
CA ALA A 307 -1.25 8.95 -28.40
C ALA A 307 -1.35 8.68 -29.92
N ASP A 308 -0.73 7.60 -30.38
CA ASP A 308 -0.77 7.12 -31.75
C ASP A 308 -2.12 6.48 -32.05
N LYS A 309 -2.99 7.29 -32.66
CA LYS A 309 -4.32 6.91 -33.16
C LYS A 309 -4.34 5.72 -34.13
N ASN A 310 -3.20 5.33 -34.70
CA ASN A 310 -3.09 4.25 -35.69
C ASN A 310 -2.27 3.06 -35.20
N LYS A 311 -1.75 3.10 -33.97
CA LYS A 311 -1.08 1.94 -33.35
C LYS A 311 -2.09 0.80 -33.28
N ALA A 312 -1.71 -0.34 -33.84
CA ALA A 312 -2.55 -1.52 -33.88
C ALA A 312 -2.07 -2.55 -32.85
N THR A 313 -3.02 -3.36 -32.36
CA THR A 313 -2.74 -4.59 -31.61
C THR A 313 -2.02 -5.61 -32.50
N ASP A 314 -1.61 -6.72 -31.90
CA ASP A 314 -0.99 -7.83 -32.63
C ASP A 314 -1.94 -8.47 -33.65
N SER A 315 -3.25 -8.38 -33.43
CA SER A 315 -4.31 -8.78 -34.38
C SER A 315 -4.66 -7.70 -35.41
N GLY A 316 -3.90 -6.61 -35.48
CA GLY A 316 -4.11 -5.52 -36.45
C GLY A 316 -5.21 -4.51 -36.07
N GLN A 317 -5.86 -4.65 -34.91
CA GLN A 317 -6.97 -3.79 -34.51
C GLN A 317 -6.48 -2.42 -34.04
N THR A 318 -6.94 -1.35 -34.70
CA THR A 318 -6.66 0.05 -34.29
C THR A 318 -7.70 0.56 -33.29
N PRO A 319 -7.44 1.69 -32.59
CA PRO A 319 -8.46 2.37 -31.79
C PRO A 319 -9.75 2.68 -32.57
N LEU A 320 -9.63 3.08 -33.84
CA LEU A 320 -10.80 3.33 -34.69
C LEU A 320 -11.56 2.04 -35.00
N TRP A 321 -10.84 0.95 -35.28
CA TRP A 321 -11.44 -0.37 -35.52
C TRP A 321 -12.26 -0.83 -34.32
N ILE A 322 -11.70 -0.76 -33.10
CA ILE A 322 -12.40 -1.25 -31.91
C ILE A 322 -13.58 -0.36 -31.52
N ALA A 323 -13.46 0.97 -31.65
CA ALA A 323 -14.58 1.89 -31.43
C ALA A 323 -15.74 1.63 -32.40
N ALA A 324 -15.43 1.36 -33.67
CA ALA A 324 -16.42 1.07 -34.70
C ALA A 324 -17.08 -0.30 -34.47
N SER A 325 -16.27 -1.32 -34.14
CA SER A 325 -16.71 -2.67 -33.78
C SER A 325 -17.66 -2.69 -32.57
N ARG A 326 -17.47 -1.78 -31.60
CA ARG A 326 -18.26 -1.67 -30.37
C ARG A 326 -19.44 -0.69 -30.47
N GLY A 327 -19.59 0.03 -31.58
CA GLY A 327 -20.73 0.92 -31.77
C GLY A 327 -20.58 2.34 -31.19
N HIS A 328 -19.36 2.77 -30.87
CA HIS A 328 -19.12 4.03 -30.16
C HIS A 328 -19.05 5.23 -31.11
N LEU A 329 -20.21 5.67 -31.61
CA LEU A 329 -20.34 6.72 -32.64
C LEU A 329 -19.53 8.00 -32.33
N ASN A 330 -19.65 8.56 -31.12
CA ASN A 330 -18.95 9.81 -30.75
C ASN A 330 -17.43 9.63 -30.76
N THR A 331 -16.94 8.47 -30.31
CA THR A 331 -15.51 8.13 -30.31
C THR A 331 -15.00 7.91 -31.73
N VAL A 332 -15.79 7.25 -32.59
CA VAL A 332 -15.49 7.12 -34.02
C VAL A 332 -15.37 8.49 -34.66
N GLN A 333 -16.34 9.39 -34.45
CA GLN A 333 -16.30 10.76 -34.98
C GLN A 333 -15.07 11.51 -34.51
N LEU A 334 -14.72 11.42 -33.22
CA LEU A 334 -13.53 12.06 -32.66
C LEU A 334 -12.23 11.54 -33.30
N LEU A 335 -12.08 10.22 -33.41
CA LEU A 335 -10.91 9.60 -34.05
C LEU A 335 -10.81 9.96 -35.54
N MET A 336 -11.95 10.06 -36.24
CA MET A 336 -12.00 10.53 -37.62
C MET A 336 -11.62 12.01 -37.76
N MET A 337 -12.07 12.88 -36.85
CA MET A 337 -11.63 14.28 -36.78
C MET A 337 -10.12 14.37 -36.51
N ALA A 338 -9.58 13.46 -35.69
CA ALA A 338 -8.15 13.32 -35.45
C ALA A 338 -7.38 12.70 -36.62
N CYS A 339 -8.04 12.36 -37.74
CA CYS A 339 -7.46 11.73 -38.93
C CYS A 339 -6.87 10.34 -38.66
N ALA A 340 -7.54 9.51 -37.86
CA ALA A 340 -7.24 8.08 -37.76
C ALA A 340 -7.47 7.38 -39.11
N ASP A 341 -6.69 6.34 -39.38
CA ASP A 341 -6.76 5.57 -40.61
C ASP A 341 -8.00 4.65 -40.60
N ARG A 342 -9.00 5.03 -41.39
CA ARG A 342 -10.26 4.27 -41.54
C ARG A 342 -10.17 3.07 -42.48
N GLU A 343 -9.05 2.90 -43.20
CA GLU A 343 -8.86 1.80 -44.15
C GLU A 343 -7.99 0.68 -43.57
N LYS A 344 -7.25 0.94 -42.48
CA LYS A 344 -6.40 -0.07 -41.83
C LYS A 344 -7.23 -1.25 -41.34
N THR A 345 -6.85 -2.45 -41.77
CA THR A 345 -7.58 -3.69 -41.48
C THR A 345 -6.97 -4.44 -40.31
N ASP A 346 -7.77 -5.29 -39.68
CA ASP A 346 -7.30 -6.34 -38.77
C ASP A 346 -6.69 -7.53 -39.54
N GLU A 347 -6.32 -8.59 -38.82
CA GLU A 347 -5.79 -9.84 -39.37
C GLU A 347 -6.76 -10.61 -40.29
N ASN A 348 -8.06 -10.26 -40.27
CA ASN A 348 -9.10 -10.86 -41.11
C ASN A 348 -9.48 -9.95 -42.30
N ASP A 349 -8.63 -8.96 -42.63
CA ASP A 349 -8.87 -7.97 -43.67
C ASP A 349 -10.14 -7.11 -43.45
N LEU A 350 -10.63 -7.00 -42.21
CA LEU A 350 -11.78 -6.16 -41.87
C LEU A 350 -11.32 -4.75 -41.51
N CYS A 351 -11.73 -3.77 -42.31
CA CYS A 351 -11.57 -2.36 -41.98
C CYS A 351 -12.63 -1.90 -40.94
N PRO A 352 -12.42 -0.76 -40.25
CA PRO A 352 -13.38 -0.20 -39.29
C PRO A 352 -14.83 -0.14 -39.79
N ALA A 353 -15.06 0.20 -41.06
CA ALA A 353 -16.42 0.25 -41.61
C ALA A 353 -17.05 -1.14 -41.78
N ALA A 354 -16.26 -2.14 -42.18
CA ALA A 354 -16.73 -3.51 -42.37
C ALA A 354 -17.05 -4.18 -41.03
N VAL A 355 -16.17 -4.03 -40.02
CA VAL A 355 -16.42 -4.60 -38.69
C VAL A 355 -17.63 -3.97 -38.00
N ALA A 356 -17.85 -2.65 -38.16
CA ALA A 356 -19.03 -1.98 -37.64
C ALA A 356 -20.33 -2.60 -38.18
N GLU A 357 -20.41 -2.82 -39.49
CA GLU A 357 -21.57 -3.46 -40.11
C GLU A 357 -21.77 -4.90 -39.68
N GLN A 358 -20.69 -5.67 -39.63
CA GLN A 358 -20.71 -7.06 -39.20
C GLN A 358 -21.25 -7.19 -37.76
N ASN A 359 -20.93 -6.23 -36.89
CA ASN A 359 -21.34 -6.22 -35.50
C ASN A 359 -22.65 -5.46 -35.23
N GLY A 360 -23.37 -5.05 -36.28
CA GLY A 360 -24.71 -4.45 -36.16
C GLY A 360 -24.75 -2.94 -35.98
N HIS A 361 -23.70 -2.22 -36.40
CA HIS A 361 -23.59 -0.76 -36.40
C HIS A 361 -23.48 -0.19 -37.83
N PRO A 362 -24.49 -0.41 -38.70
CA PRO A 362 -24.41 -0.01 -40.10
C PRO A 362 -24.42 1.50 -40.32
N ASP A 363 -24.94 2.28 -39.38
CA ASP A 363 -24.86 3.73 -39.34
C ASP A 363 -23.42 4.22 -39.21
N ILE A 364 -22.63 3.57 -38.33
CA ILE A 364 -21.19 3.83 -38.20
C ILE A 364 -20.42 3.36 -39.44
N GLY A 365 -20.75 2.18 -39.98
CA GLY A 365 -20.15 1.68 -41.22
C GLY A 365 -20.39 2.63 -42.39
N GLN A 366 -21.63 3.11 -42.55
CA GLN A 366 -21.98 4.12 -43.54
C GLN A 366 -21.23 5.43 -43.30
N LEU A 367 -21.23 5.95 -42.07
CA LEU A 367 -20.51 7.16 -41.68
C LEU A 367 -19.04 7.09 -42.11
N LEU A 368 -18.34 6.01 -41.79
CA LEU A 368 -16.92 5.83 -42.09
C LEU A 368 -16.64 5.83 -43.59
N ARG A 369 -17.49 5.17 -44.40
CA ARG A 369 -17.38 5.14 -45.87
C ARG A 369 -17.67 6.48 -46.51
N THR A 370 -18.66 7.21 -46.00
CA THR A 370 -19.07 8.50 -46.55
C THR A 370 -18.35 9.67 -45.90
N TRP A 371 -17.43 9.44 -44.96
CA TRP A 371 -16.77 10.52 -44.23
C TRP A 371 -15.99 11.44 -45.18
N GLN A 372 -16.39 12.70 -45.16
CA GLN A 372 -15.73 13.82 -45.83
C GLN A 372 -15.31 14.79 -44.74
N ARG A 373 -14.05 15.23 -44.77
CA ARG A 373 -13.58 16.28 -43.86
C ARG A 373 -14.19 17.59 -44.34
N GLU A 374 -15.04 18.21 -43.53
CA GLU A 374 -15.43 19.61 -43.78
C GLU A 374 -14.15 20.46 -43.71
N VAL A 375 -13.84 21.12 -44.83
CA VAL A 375 -12.59 21.90 -45.06
C VAL A 375 -12.71 23.29 -44.44
#